data_AF-A0A3Q9WPM6-F1
#
_entry.id   AF-A0A3Q9WPM6-F1
#
_cell.length_a   1.000
_cell.length_b   1.000
_cell.length_c   1.000
_cell.angle_alpha   90.00
_cell.angle_beta   90.00
_cell.angle_gamma   90.00
#
_symmetry.space_group_name_H-M   'P 1'
#
loop_
_entity.id
_entity.type
_entity.pdbx_description
1 polymer ?
#
loop_
_entity_poly.entity_id
_entity_poly.type
_entity_poly.pdbx_seq_one_letter_code
_entity_poly.pdbx_strand_id
1 'polypeptide(L)' 'MSVGIVMVLISLVFFLARKEIGRLQAHILLAVFHIGENKQPEIAAGLASAWKALAILLFASGIFIALASLFAR' A
#
# COMPACT_ATOMS: atom_id res chain seq x y z
N MET A 1 2.29 19.67 -13.87
CA MET A 1 1.38 18.61 -13.38
C MET A 1 1.41 18.65 -11.86
N SER A 2 0.25 18.81 -11.20
CA SER A 2 0.18 18.95 -9.74
C SER A 2 0.70 17.68 -9.07
N VAL A 3 1.65 17.81 -8.13
CA VAL A 3 2.24 16.72 -7.34
C VAL A 3 1.16 15.84 -6.69
N GLY A 4 0.00 16.42 -6.36
CA GLY A 4 -1.15 15.67 -5.83
C GLY A 4 -1.69 14.62 -6.80
N ILE A 5 -1.76 14.92 -8.11
CA ILE A 5 -2.23 13.97 -9.13
C ILE A 5 -1.24 12.78 -9.24
N VAL A 6 0.06 13.05 -9.15
CA VAL A 6 1.09 12.01 -9.18
C VAL A 6 0.97 11.09 -7.96
N MET A 7 0.74 11.64 -6.77
CA MET A 7 0.53 10.83 -5.56
C MET A 7 -0.76 10.01 -5.61
N VAL A 8 -1.84 10.53 -6.18
CA VAL A 8 -3.09 9.77 -6.38
C VAL A 8 -2.87 8.61 -7.35
N LEU A 9 -2.14 8.82 -8.45
CA LEU A 9 -1.80 7.76 -9.41
C LEU A 9 -0.89 6.69 -8.78
N ILE A 10 0.12 7.09 -8.00
CA ILE A 10 0.98 6.16 -7.26
C ILE A 10 0.15 5.33 -6.27
N SER A 11 -0.82 5.95 -5.59
CA SER A 11 -1.74 5.25 -4.68
C SER A 11 -2.56 4.19 -5.42
N LEU A 12 -3.03 4.50 -6.63
CA LEU A 12 -3.79 3.58 -7.48
C LEU A 12 -2.93 2.39 -7.93
N VAL A 13 -1.69 2.66 -8.36
CA VAL A 13 -0.73 1.62 -8.75
C VAL A 13 -0.39 0.72 -7.56
N PHE A 14 -0.15 1.31 -6.38
CA PHE A 14 0.06 0.56 -5.13
C PHE A 14 -1.13 -0.33 -4.79
N PHE A 15 -2.36 0.16 -4.97
CA PHE A 15 -3.57 -0.61 -4.73
C PHE A 15 -3.72 -1.80 -5.67
N LEU A 16 -3.41 -1.63 -6.96
CA LEU A 16 -3.45 -2.71 -7.96
C LEU A 16 -2.32 -3.73 -7.75
N ALA A 17 -1.10 -3.25 -7.47
CA ALA A 17 0.08 -4.08 -7.28
C ALA A 17 0.09 -4.81 -5.92
N ARG A 18 -0.75 -4.38 -4.96
CA ARG A 18 -0.89 -4.97 -3.61
C ARG A 18 -0.97 -6.50 -3.62
N LYS A 19 -1.71 -7.09 -4.57
CA LYS A 19 -1.91 -8.54 -4.61
C LYS A 19 -0.62 -9.29 -4.95
N GLU A 20 0.13 -8.79 -5.93
CA GLU A 20 1.40 -9.37 -6.36
C GLU A 20 2.51 -9.15 -5.32
N ILE A 21 2.63 -7.91 -4.82
CA ILE A 21 3.64 -7.57 -3.81
C ILE A 21 3.35 -8.29 -2.49
N GLY A 22 2.07 -8.37 -2.10
CA GLY A 22 1.66 -9.06 -0.88
C GLY A 22 1.93 -10.56 -0.94
N ARG A 23 1.73 -11.19 -2.10
CA ARG A 23 2.06 -12.60 -2.32
C ARG A 23 3.57 -12.85 -2.22
N LEU A 24 4.39 -12.00 -2.84
CA LEU A 24 5.84 -12.09 -2.78
C LEU A 24 6.37 -11.92 -1.34
N GLN A 25 5.88 -10.90 -0.64
CA GLN A 25 6.26 -10.64 0.76
C GLN A 25 5.85 -11.77 1.69
N ALA A 26 4.65 -12.34 1.53
CA ALA A 26 4.22 -13.50 2.32
C ALA A 26 5.16 -14.70 2.09
N HIS A 27 5.57 -14.95 0.84
CA HIS A 27 6.51 -16.02 0.51
C HIS A 27 7.89 -15.80 1.16
N ILE A 28 8.40 -14.56 1.11
CA ILE A 28 9.67 -14.18 1.74
C ILE A 28 9.58 -14.30 3.26
N LEU A 29 8.51 -13.84 3.90
CA LEU A 29 8.32 -13.92 5.34
C LEU A 29 8.32 -15.38 5.84
N LEU A 30 7.64 -16.28 5.13
CA LEU A 30 7.67 -17.71 5.48
C LEU A 30 9.06 -18.30 5.36
N ALA A 31 9.78 -17.97 4.27
CA ALA A 31 11.12 -18.46 4.02
C ALA A 31 12.15 -17.92 5.02
N VAL A 32 12.09 -16.63 5.36
CA VAL A 32 13.04 -15.97 6.28
C VAL A 32 12.82 -16.44 7.71
N PHE A 33 11.58 -16.50 8.17
CA PHE A 33 11.27 -16.80 9.57
C PHE A 33 10.99 -18.28 9.85
N HIS A 34 11.17 -19.17 8.87
CA HIS A 34 10.89 -20.61 8.99
C HIS A 34 9.51 -20.91 9.60
N ILE A 35 8.52 -20.10 9.22
CA ILE A 35 7.19 -20.16 9.81
C ILE A 35 6.42 -21.30 9.14
N GLY A 36 5.92 -22.24 9.95
CA GLY A 36 5.09 -23.35 9.46
C GLY A 36 3.81 -22.85 8.77
N GLU A 37 3.36 -23.58 7.74
CA GLU A 37 2.25 -23.20 6.85
C GLU A 37 0.95 -22.82 7.58
N ASN A 38 0.71 -23.36 8.79
CA ASN A 38 -0.46 -23.02 9.62
C ASN A 38 -0.58 -21.53 9.96
N LYS A 39 0.50 -20.76 9.87
CA LYS A 39 0.53 -19.31 10.16
C LYS A 39 0.46 -18.43 8.90
N GLN A 40 0.47 -19.03 7.70
CA GLN A 40 0.29 -18.31 6.42
C GLN A 40 -0.92 -17.36 6.39
N PRO A 41 -2.13 -17.76 6.82
CA PRO A 41 -3.29 -16.88 6.74
C PRO A 41 -3.19 -15.66 7.67
N GLU A 42 -2.58 -15.80 8.84
CA GLU A 42 -2.35 -14.68 9.77
C GLU A 42 -1.37 -13.66 9.17
N ILE A 43 -0.28 -14.13 8.55
CA ILE A 43 0.71 -13.28 7.88
C ILE A 43 0.08 -12.58 6.67
N ALA A 44 -0.65 -13.32 5.83
CA ALA A 44 -1.32 -12.76 4.67
C ALA A 44 -2.34 -11.69 5.06
N ALA A 45 -3.10 -11.92 6.15
CA ALA A 45 -4.05 -10.95 6.68
C ALA A 45 -3.37 -9.70 7.25
N GLY A 46 -2.31 -9.86 8.05
CA GLY A 46 -1.54 -8.75 8.61
C GLY A 46 -0.88 -7.90 7.51
N LEU A 47 -0.31 -8.55 6.51
CA LEU A 47 0.31 -7.88 5.37
C LEU A 47 -0.74 -7.16 4.52
N ALA A 48 -1.87 -7.82 4.24
CA ALA A 48 -3.00 -7.22 3.52
C ALA A 48 -3.56 -5.98 4.22
N SER A 49 -3.55 -5.97 5.56
CA SER A 49 -3.90 -4.82 6.41
C SER A 49 -2.89 -3.66 6.24
N ALA A 50 -1.58 -3.94 6.34
CA ALA A 50 -0.53 -2.94 6.18
C ALA A 50 -0.59 -2.24 4.81
N TRP A 51 -0.82 -3.01 3.73
CA TRP A 51 -1.00 -2.45 2.39
C TRP A 51 -2.24 -1.56 2.25
N LYS A 52 -3.35 -1.91 2.92
CA LYS A 52 -4.54 -1.05 2.95
C LYS A 52 -4.24 0.26 3.67
N ALA A 53 -3.59 0.20 4.83
CA ALA A 53 -3.22 1.38 5.60
C ALA A 53 -2.32 2.31 4.78
N LEU A 54 -1.30 1.75 4.11
CA LEU A 54 -0.39 2.52 3.26
C LEU A 54 -1.12 3.18 2.08
N ALA A 55 -2.03 2.46 1.41
CA ALA A 55 -2.81 3.01 0.30
C ALA A 55 -3.70 4.17 0.76
N ILE A 56 -4.34 4.05 1.93
CA ILE A 56 -5.16 5.12 2.51
C ILE A 56 -4.29 6.35 2.83
N LEU A 57 -3.11 6.14 3.40
CA LEU A 57 -2.20 7.22 3.80
C LEU A 57 -1.67 7.99 2.59
N LEU A 58 -1.28 7.28 1.53
CA LEU A 58 -0.84 7.88 0.26
C LEU A 58 -1.98 8.64 -0.43
N PHE A 59 -3.19 8.06 -0.44
CA PHE A 59 -4.36 8.69 -1.06
C PHE A 59 -4.78 9.96 -0.33
N ALA A 60 -4.87 9.91 1.01
CA ALA A 60 -5.20 11.06 1.84
C ALA A 60 -4.16 12.18 1.69
N SER A 61 -2.87 11.83 1.69
CA SER A 61 -1.78 12.80 1.47
C SER A 61 -1.85 13.43 0.07
N GLY A 62 -2.13 12.62 -0.96
CA GLY A 62 -2.29 13.12 -2.33
C GLY A 62 -3.46 14.08 -2.49
N ILE A 63 -4.60 13.79 -1.86
CA ILE A 63 -5.78 14.67 -1.83
C ILE A 63 -5.46 15.98 -1.11
N PHE A 64 -4.83 15.90 0.06
CA PHE A 64 -4.48 17.07 0.85
C PHE A 64 -3.57 18.04 0.08
N ILE A 65 -2.54 17.51 -0.59
CA ILE A 65 -1.62 18.31 -1.42
C ILE A 65 -2.36 18.92 -2.62
N ALA A 66 -3.25 18.16 -3.27
CA ALA A 66 -4.05 18.68 -4.38
C ALA A 66 -4.97 19.83 -3.93
N LEU A 67 -5.65 19.68 -2.80
CA LEU A 67 -6.49 20.74 -2.19
C LEU A 67 -5.66 21.96 -1.80
N ALA A 68 -4.54 21.77 -1.10
CA ALA A 68 -3.65 22.87 -0.73
C ALA A 68 -3.17 23.65 -1.97
N SER A 69 -2.87 22.95 -3.06
CA SER A 69 -2.46 23.59 -4.32
C SER A 69 -3.59 24.36 -5.03
N LEU A 70 -4.85 24.01 -4.77
CA LEU A 70 -6.04 24.68 -5.29
C LEU A 70 -6.36 25.95 -4.49
N PHE A 71 -6.20 25.93 -3.16
CA PHE A 71 -6.42 27.09 -2.29
C PHE A 71 -5.25 28.08 -2.27
N ALA A 72 -4.05 27.66 -2.66
CA ALA A 72 -2.88 28.54 -2.78
C ALA A 72 -2.85 29.35 -4.09
N ARG A 73 -3.84 29.17 -4.97
CA ARG A 73 -4.05 29.94 -6.20
C ARG A 73 -5.23 30.89 -6.04
#